data_AF-A0A661UUR5-F1
#
_entry.id   AF-A0A661UUR5-F1
#
_cell.length_a   1.000
_cell.length_b   1.000
_cell.length_c   1.000
_cell.angle_alpha   90.00
_cell.angle_beta   90.00
_cell.angle_gamma   90.00
#
_symmetry.space_group_name_H-M   'P 1'
#
loop_
_entity.id
_entity.type
_entity.pdbx_description
1 polymer ?
#
loop_
_entity_poly.entity_id
_entity_poly.type
_entity_poly.pdbx_seq_one_letter_code
_entity_poly.pdbx_strand_id
1 'polypeptide(L)'
;MNWKIITIALLIIVSIFCHYSNKHKIIVYGRKLDESRELYQAQKVNNLDLLTLNSKLSSRDRIQRLASQNLDMFFPADNENVHNIKFDNKKETFRLIDYIVPSAEALTR
;
A
#
# COMPACT_ATOMS: atom_id res chain seq x y z
N MET A 1 -41.16 -46.91 32.58
CA MET A 1 -39.87 -46.16 32.61
C MET A 1 -40.20 -44.69 32.77
N ASN A 2 -39.70 -44.05 33.82
CA ASN A 2 -40.18 -42.73 34.24
C ASN A 2 -39.69 -41.64 33.27
N TRP A 3 -40.61 -41.09 32.46
CA TRP A 3 -40.37 -40.02 31.48
C TRP A 3 -39.49 -38.88 32.00
N LYS A 4 -39.63 -38.55 33.29
CA LYS A 4 -38.81 -37.54 34.01
C LYS A 4 -37.29 -37.82 33.92
N ILE A 5 -36.89 -39.09 33.96
CA ILE A 5 -35.47 -39.48 33.90
C ILE A 5 -34.92 -39.26 32.48
N ILE A 6 -35.71 -39.58 31.46
CA ILE A 6 -35.34 -39.40 30.04
C ILE A 6 -35.17 -37.90 29.74
N THR A 7 -36.08 -37.05 30.22
CA THR A 7 -35.97 -35.60 30.04
C THR A 7 -34.74 -35.00 30.70
N ILE A 8 -34.35 -35.49 31.89
CA ILE A 8 -33.14 -35.04 32.59
C ILE A 8 -31.89 -35.48 31.83
N ALA A 9 -31.84 -36.72 31.36
CA ALA A 9 -30.72 -37.22 30.56
C ALA A 9 -30.54 -36.41 29.26
N LEU A 10 -31.65 -36.08 28.59
CA LEU A 10 -31.62 -35.27 27.37
C LEU A 10 -31.12 -33.84 27.64
N LEU A 11 -31.55 -33.20 28.73
CA LEU A 11 -31.07 -31.87 29.13
C LEU A 11 -29.57 -31.86 29.40
N ILE A 12 -29.03 -32.89 30.05
CA ILE A 12 -27.59 -33.01 30.31
C ILE A 12 -26.82 -33.10 28.99
N ILE A 13 -27.27 -33.93 28.05
CA ILE A 13 -26.62 -34.08 26.73
C ILE A 13 -26.66 -32.76 25.96
N VAL A 14 -27.80 -32.07 25.93
CA VAL A 14 -27.94 -30.77 25.28
C VAL A 14 -27.03 -29.72 25.93
N SER A 15 -26.94 -29.71 27.26
CA SER A 15 -26.04 -28.79 27.99
C SER A 15 -24.57 -29.02 27.61
N ILE A 16 -24.14 -30.28 27.56
CA ILE A 16 -22.78 -30.65 27.14
C ILE A 16 -22.54 -30.21 25.69
N PHE A 17 -23.48 -30.50 24.78
CA PHE A 17 -23.39 -30.12 23.38
C PHE A 17 -23.29 -28.60 23.20
N CYS A 18 -24.14 -27.82 23.89
CA CYS A 18 -24.09 -26.36 23.87
C CYS A 18 -22.75 -25.82 24.40
N HIS A 19 -22.20 -26.41 25.47
CA HIS A 19 -20.91 -26.00 26.02
C HIS A 19 -19.78 -26.15 24.99
N TYR A 20 -19.66 -27.33 24.37
CA TYR A 20 -18.61 -27.58 23.37
C TYR A 20 -18.84 -26.79 22.08
N SER A 21 -20.08 -26.63 21.62
CA SER A 21 -20.41 -25.84 20.43
C SER A 21 -20.03 -24.37 20.63
N ASN A 22 -20.34 -23.78 21.79
CA ASN A 22 -19.99 -22.40 22.11
C ASN A 22 -18.47 -22.21 22.17
N LYS A 23 -17.73 -23.13 22.81
CA LYS A 23 -16.27 -23.08 22.86
C LYS A 23 -15.65 -23.12 21.46
N HIS A 24 -16.16 -24.00 20.60
CA HIS A 24 -15.69 -24.09 19.21
C HIS A 24 -15.99 -22.81 18.42
N LYS A 25 -17.20 -22.26 18.54
CA LYS A 25 -17.57 -20.98 17.90
C LYS A 25 -16.64 -19.85 18.34
N ILE A 26 -16.34 -19.72 19.63
CA ILE A 26 -15.43 -18.68 20.14
C ILE A 26 -14.05 -18.79 19.47
N ILE A 27 -13.51 -20.00 19.33
CA ILE A 27 -12.22 -20.22 18.67
C ILE A 27 -12.29 -19.83 17.19
N VAL A 28 -13.35 -20.21 16.48
CA VAL A 28 -13.54 -19.87 15.05
C VAL A 28 -13.67 -18.36 14.86
N TYR A 29 -14.44 -17.68 15.71
CA TYR A 29 -14.58 -16.22 15.64
C TYR A 29 -13.27 -15.52 16.00
N GLY A 30 -12.50 -16.03 16.95
CA GLY A 30 -11.16 -15.51 17.27
C GLY A 30 -10.24 -15.54 16.06
N ARG A 31 -10.16 -16.68 15.36
CA ARG A 31 -9.34 -16.82 14.14
C ARG A 31 -9.77 -15.85 13.04
N LYS A 32 -11.08 -15.72 12.80
CA LYS A 32 -11.60 -14.77 11.80
C LYS A 32 -11.28 -13.31 12.14
N LEU A 33 -11.25 -12.98 13.43
CA LEU A 33 -10.89 -11.64 13.89
C LEU A 33 -9.40 -11.36 13.66
N ASP A 34 -8.53 -12.34 13.91
CA ASP A 34 -7.10 -12.22 13.63
C ASP A 34 -6.83 -12.07 12.13
N GLU A 35 -7.44 -12.90 11.28
CA GLU A 35 -7.36 -12.78 9.81
C GLU A 35 -7.83 -11.41 9.33
N SER A 36 -8.98 -10.92 9.84
CA SER A 36 -9.49 -9.60 9.49
C SER A 36 -8.55 -8.47 9.95
N ARG A 37 -7.86 -8.64 11.08
CA ARG A 37 -6.91 -7.67 11.60
C ARG A 37 -5.65 -7.60 10.75
N GLU A 38 -5.14 -8.74 10.30
CA GLU A 38 -4.00 -8.81 9.39
C GLU A 38 -4.31 -8.11 8.06
N LEU A 39 -5.46 -8.42 7.46
CA LEU A 39 -5.91 -7.76 6.23
C LEU A 39 -6.03 -6.24 6.39
N TYR A 40 -6.59 -5.78 7.50
CA TYR A 40 -6.69 -4.36 7.81
C TYR A 40 -5.30 -3.69 7.89
N GLN A 41 -4.33 -4.32 8.57
CA GLN A 41 -2.97 -3.77 8.66
C GLN A 41 -2.29 -3.73 7.29
N ALA A 42 -2.43 -4.76 6.46
CA ALA A 42 -1.89 -4.77 5.10
C ALA A 42 -2.48 -3.62 4.26
N GLN A 43 -3.79 -3.40 4.31
CA GLN A 43 -4.44 -2.30 3.60
C GLN A 43 -4.02 -0.93 4.14
N LYS A 44 -3.82 -0.80 5.46
CA LYS A 44 -3.32 0.44 6.07
C LYS A 44 -1.91 0.79 5.56
N VAL A 45 -1.03 -0.19 5.42
CA VAL A 45 0.32 0.01 4.85
C VAL A 45 0.22 0.48 3.40
N ASN A 46 -0.55 -0.22 2.57
CA ASN A 46 -0.76 0.17 1.17
C ASN A 46 -1.28 1.62 1.04
N ASN A 47 -2.23 2.01 1.90
CA ASN A 47 -2.77 3.36 1.89
C ASN A 47 -1.72 4.41 2.27
N LEU A 48 -0.84 4.10 3.23
CA LEU A 48 0.25 4.98 3.63
C LEU A 48 1.28 5.16 2.51
N ASP A 49 1.58 4.08 1.77
CA ASP A 49 2.45 4.13 0.60
C ASP A 49 1.84 4.99 -0.51
N LEU A 50 0.55 4.84 -0.79
CA LEU A 50 -0.18 5.65 -1.77
C LEU A 50 -0.20 7.14 -1.39
N LEU A 51 -0.45 7.46 -0.11
CA LEU A 51 -0.38 8.83 0.39
C LEU A 51 1.02 9.43 0.22
N THR A 52 2.05 8.64 0.48
CA THR A 52 3.45 9.06 0.31
C THR A 52 3.76 9.31 -1.17
N LEU A 53 3.32 8.43 -2.07
CA LEU A 53 3.49 8.58 -3.51
C LEU A 53 2.78 9.85 -4.02
N ASN A 54 1.55 10.08 -3.58
CA ASN A 54 0.77 11.26 -3.94
C ASN A 54 1.45 12.56 -3.47
N SER A 55 1.98 12.58 -2.24
CA SER A 55 2.76 13.72 -1.72
C SER A 55 4.01 14.00 -2.56
N LYS A 56 4.73 12.95 -2.99
CA LYS A 56 5.90 13.09 -3.88
C LYS A 56 5.53 13.64 -5.26
N LEU A 57 4.44 13.15 -5.85
CA LEU A 57 3.95 13.64 -7.15
C LEU A 57 3.53 15.12 -7.06
N SER A 58 2.75 15.48 -6.04
CA SER A 58 2.34 16.88 -5.79
C SER A 58 3.54 17.81 -5.57
N SER A 59 4.54 17.34 -4.82
CA SER A 59 5.78 18.09 -4.61
C SER A 59 6.57 18.28 -5.91
N ARG A 60 6.63 17.25 -6.76
CA ARG A 60 7.27 17.34 -8.08
C ARG A 60 6.55 18.37 -8.97
N ASP A 61 5.23 18.32 -9.04
CA ASP A 61 4.45 19.29 -9.83
C ASP A 61 4.66 20.73 -9.34
N ARG A 62 4.79 20.91 -8.02
CA ARG A 62 5.10 22.22 -7.43
C ARG A 62 6.50 22.69 -7.81
N ILE A 63 7.50 21.82 -7.76
CA ILE A 63 8.88 22.15 -8.16
C ILE A 63 8.92 22.51 -9.65
N GLN A 64 8.26 21.73 -10.51
CA GLN A 64 8.19 22.03 -11.94
C GLN A 64 7.54 23.38 -12.21
N ARG A 65 6.45 23.72 -11.51
CA ARG A 65 5.84 25.05 -11.62
C ARG A 65 6.78 26.17 -11.18
N LEU A 66 7.45 26.01 -10.03
CA LEU A 66 8.39 27.02 -9.53
C LEU A 66 9.59 27.20 -10.44
N ALA A 67 10.13 26.12 -11.00
CA ALA A 67 11.24 26.17 -11.95
C ALA A 67 10.83 26.79 -13.29
N SER A 68 9.63 26.47 -13.78
CA SER A 68 9.09 27.10 -14.99
C SER A 68 8.85 28.61 -14.79
N GLN A 69 8.32 29.02 -13.64
CA GLN A 69 7.99 30.43 -13.37
C GLN A 69 9.22 31.30 -13.05
N ASN A 70 10.23 30.76 -12.35
CA ASN A 70 11.36 31.56 -11.86
C ASN A 70 12.65 31.38 -12.66
N LEU A 71 12.78 30.30 -13.43
CA LEU A 71 14.00 29.94 -14.16
C LEU A 71 13.74 29.71 -15.65
N ASP A 72 12.52 30.02 -16.15
CA ASP A 72 12.08 29.77 -17.53
C ASP A 72 12.35 28.34 -18.03
N MET A 73 12.36 27.37 -17.11
CA MET A 73 12.61 25.97 -17.45
C MET A 73 11.39 25.35 -18.12
N PHE A 74 11.61 24.72 -19.28
CA PHE A 74 10.58 24.01 -20.02
C PHE A 74 10.51 22.53 -19.60
N PHE A 75 9.32 22.06 -19.23
CA PHE A 75 9.06 20.67 -18.89
C PHE A 75 8.10 20.05 -19.93
N PRO A 76 8.61 19.26 -20.89
CA PRO A 76 7.75 18.59 -21.87
C PRO A 76 6.82 17.58 -21.18
N ALA A 77 5.56 17.53 -21.63
CA ALA A 77 4.57 16.56 -21.14
C ALA A 77 4.83 15.14 -21.66
N ASP A 78 5.51 15.03 -22.79
CA ASP A 78 5.77 13.77 -23.47
C ASP A 78 7.18 13.23 -23.17
N ASN A 79 7.28 11.91 -23.04
CA ASN A 79 8.55 11.20 -22.81
C ASN A 79 9.48 11.20 -24.03
N GLU A 80 9.06 11.76 -25.16
CA GLU A 80 9.84 11.76 -26.42
C GLU A 80 11.19 12.47 -26.27
N ASN A 81 11.31 13.42 -25.34
CA ASN A 81 12.54 14.18 -25.09
C ASN A 81 13.38 13.65 -23.90
N VAL A 82 13.03 12.48 -23.35
CA VAL A 82 13.81 11.85 -22.25
C VAL A 82 14.88 10.94 -22.85
N HIS A 83 16.05 11.51 -23.16
CA HIS A 83 17.21 10.74 -23.60
C HIS A 83 17.82 10.00 -22.40
N ASN A 84 17.57 8.70 -22.30
CA ASN A 84 18.25 7.85 -21.32
C ASN A 84 19.67 7.53 -21.81
N ILE A 85 20.67 8.15 -21.23
CA ILE A 85 22.08 7.80 -21.48
C ILE A 85 22.35 6.45 -20.81
N LYS A 86 22.57 5.40 -21.62
CA LYS A 86 22.99 4.08 -21.14
C LYS A 86 24.51 4.04 -21.12
N PHE A 87 25.11 4.01 -19.93
CA PHE A 87 26.53 3.65 -19.79
C PHE A 87 26.67 2.14 -19.69
N ASP A 88 27.46 1.58 -20.59
CA ASP A 88 27.78 0.16 -20.68
C ASP A 88 28.80 -0.19 -19.59
N ASN A 89 28.33 -0.36 -18.36
CA ASN A 89 28.78 -1.39 -17.41
C ASN A 89 28.16 -1.19 -16.01
N LYS A 90 27.46 -2.24 -15.55
CA LYS A 90 27.01 -2.53 -14.18
C LYS A 90 25.94 -1.61 -13.56
N LYS A 91 24.68 -2.08 -13.68
CA LYS A 91 23.63 -2.19 -12.63
C LYS A 91 23.30 -1.01 -11.69
N GLU A 92 23.71 0.22 -11.97
CA GLU A 92 23.13 1.40 -11.32
C GLU A 92 22.79 2.46 -12.37
N THR A 93 21.54 2.43 -12.85
CA THR A 93 20.98 3.47 -13.70
C THR A 93 20.66 4.71 -12.86
N PHE A 94 21.65 5.55 -12.60
CA PHE A 94 21.38 6.93 -12.19
C PHE A 94 20.82 7.69 -13.39
N ARG A 95 19.63 8.26 -13.23
CA ARG A 95 19.10 9.24 -14.19
C ARG A 95 19.84 10.55 -13.95
N LEU A 96 20.86 10.84 -14.74
CA LEU A 96 21.35 12.20 -14.85
C LEU A 96 20.24 13.01 -15.54
N ILE A 97 19.53 13.81 -14.75
CA ILE A 97 18.66 14.84 -15.31
C ILE A 97 19.63 15.93 -15.78
N ASP A 98 19.91 15.95 -17.09
CA ASP A 98 20.80 16.91 -17.77
C ASP A 98 20.31 18.37 -17.72
N TYR A 99 19.45 18.74 -16.77
CA TYR A 99 18.95 20.11 -16.58
C TYR A 99 19.71 20.91 -15.51
N ILE A 100 20.81 20.41 -14.94
CA ILE A 100 21.64 21.18 -13.98
C ILE A 100 22.96 21.66 -14.58
N VAL A 101 23.35 21.21 -15.78
CA VAL A 101 24.45 21.84 -16.52
C VAL A 101 23.84 22.49 -17.75
N PRO A 102 23.81 23.84 -17.86
CA PRO A 102 23.45 24.45 -19.12
C PRO A 102 24.41 23.89 -20.17
N SER A 103 23.88 23.20 -21.17
CA SER A 103 24.65 22.90 -22.36
C SER A 103 25.23 24.22 -22.84
N ALA A 104 26.55 24.27 -23.05
CA ALA A 104 27.30 25.50 -23.30
C ALA A 104 26.76 26.33 -24.49
N GLU A 105 25.91 25.75 -25.34
CA GLU A 105 25.20 26.41 -26.43
C GLU A 105 24.13 27.42 -25.97
N ALA A 106 23.60 27.29 -24.74
CA ALA A 106 22.63 28.24 -24.19
C ALA A 106 23.27 29.51 -23.60
N LEU A 107 24.60 29.56 -23.46
CA LEU A 107 25.35 30.72 -22.94
C LEU A 107 25.88 31.66 -24.03
N THR A 108 25.66 31.34 -25.31
CA THR A 108 26.09 32.16 -26.44
C THR A 108 24.92 32.59 -27.31
N ARG A 109 24.21 33.63 -26.88
CA ARG A 109 23.59 34.64 -27.76
C ARG A 109 23.31 35.92 -27.00
#